data_AF-A0A484LXH8-F1
#
_entry.id   AF-A0A484LXH8-F1
#
_cell.length_a   1.000
_cell.length_b   1.000
_cell.length_c   1.000
_cell.angle_alpha   90.00
_cell.angle_beta   90.00
_cell.angle_gamma   90.00
#
_symmetry.space_group_name_H-M   'P 1'
#
loop_
_entity.id
_entity.type
_entity.pdbx_description
1 polymer ?
#
loop_
_entity_poly.entity_id
_entity_poly.type
_entity_poly.pdbx_seq_one_letter_code
_entity_poly.pdbx_strand_id
1 'polypeptide(L)'
;MGDRKRALVSRLMQYALVHQVLGITYNEICINRTIEGKPYLEYGSAVLDFPNFNFNVSHQGDYVAIASEPICIVGLDIIDYFTPEKESARKFIQSFSPYFSGLEWNEILNAGSDNQMLLELYRYWSLKEAFIKATGEGVGCRLDNIEFQHTCWENILVRVNGEILKDWRFCLFELGKNHLAAIARGHPVAATTNYKKTLKRTMFDENEYRQGLHLPNAAGFVLREVDELFPNRSSSPSQFLSSPLYKMHMKNASGG
;
A
#
# COMPACT_ATOMS: atom_id res chain seq x y z
N MET A 1 -9.73 -21.52 4.87
CA MET A 1 -9.26 -21.93 3.52
C MET A 1 -8.89 -20.74 2.63
N GLY A 2 -9.55 -19.57 2.77
CA GLY A 2 -9.25 -18.36 2.02
C GLY A 2 -7.89 -17.69 2.31
N ASP A 3 -7.46 -17.62 3.58
CA ASP A 3 -6.20 -16.91 3.92
C ASP A 3 -4.94 -17.56 3.33
N ARG A 4 -4.89 -18.90 3.29
CA ARG A 4 -3.76 -19.61 2.66
C ARG A 4 -3.67 -19.31 1.16
N LYS A 5 -4.82 -19.21 0.48
CA LYS A 5 -4.88 -18.84 -0.95
C LYS A 5 -4.39 -17.40 -1.13
N ARG A 6 -4.90 -16.44 -0.35
CA ARG A 6 -4.46 -15.03 -0.42
C ARG A 6 -2.98 -14.85 -0.12
N ALA A 7 -2.45 -15.57 0.86
CA ALA A 7 -1.03 -15.55 1.18
C ALA A 7 -0.16 -16.08 0.03
N LEU A 8 -0.60 -17.16 -0.64
CA LEU A 8 0.07 -17.69 -1.82
C LEU A 8 0.03 -16.71 -3.00
N VAL A 9 -1.15 -16.17 -3.32
CA VAL A 9 -1.33 -15.17 -4.39
C VAL A 9 -0.50 -13.91 -4.10
N SER A 10 -0.48 -13.46 -2.84
CA SER A 10 0.37 -12.34 -2.39
C SER A 10 1.85 -12.60 -2.67
N ARG A 11 2.34 -13.81 -2.42
CA ARG A 11 3.72 -14.17 -2.75
C ARG A 11 3.94 -14.20 -4.27
N LEU A 12 3.04 -14.81 -5.03
CA LEU A 12 3.13 -14.87 -6.50
C LEU A 12 3.13 -13.47 -7.14
N MET A 13 2.28 -12.55 -6.65
CA MET A 13 2.24 -11.17 -7.13
C MET A 13 3.57 -10.42 -6.89
N GLN A 14 4.27 -10.70 -5.79
CA GLN A 14 5.59 -10.11 -5.56
C GLN A 14 6.61 -10.63 -6.59
N TYR A 15 6.64 -11.93 -6.87
CA TYR A 15 7.55 -12.51 -7.87
C TYR A 15 7.23 -11.99 -9.28
N ALA A 16 5.95 -11.97 -9.65
CA ALA A 16 5.49 -11.46 -10.93
C ALA A 16 5.86 -9.99 -11.11
N LEU A 17 5.67 -9.16 -10.09
CA LEU A 17 6.03 -7.74 -10.13
C LEU A 17 7.53 -7.54 -10.31
N VAL A 18 8.35 -8.23 -9.51
CA VAL A 18 9.82 -8.15 -9.60
C VAL A 18 10.30 -8.59 -10.99
N HIS A 19 9.79 -9.71 -11.49
CA HIS A 19 10.14 -10.20 -12.82
C HIS A 19 9.72 -9.22 -13.93
N GLN A 20 8.49 -8.70 -13.87
CA GLN A 20 7.95 -7.79 -14.88
C GLN A 20 8.60 -6.41 -14.88
N VAL A 21 9.11 -5.95 -13.74
CA VAL A 21 9.70 -4.61 -13.61
C VAL A 21 11.21 -4.64 -13.77
N LEU A 22 11.88 -5.66 -13.23
CA LEU A 22 13.35 -5.73 -13.19
C LEU A 22 13.95 -6.79 -14.13
N GLY A 23 13.12 -7.63 -14.76
CA GLY A 23 13.59 -8.70 -15.64
C GLY A 23 14.27 -9.87 -14.93
N ILE A 24 14.31 -9.89 -13.59
CA ILE A 24 14.93 -10.96 -12.79
C ILE A 24 14.13 -12.24 -12.94
N THR A 25 14.79 -13.37 -13.17
CA THR A 25 14.11 -14.66 -13.31
C THR A 25 13.58 -15.17 -11.96
N TYR A 26 12.48 -15.95 -11.96
CA TYR A 26 11.81 -16.36 -10.72
C TYR A 26 12.74 -17.11 -9.74
N ASN A 27 13.66 -17.92 -10.26
CA ASN A 27 14.64 -18.68 -9.48
C ASN A 27 15.74 -17.79 -8.85
N GLU A 28 15.91 -16.56 -9.33
CA GLU A 28 16.89 -15.59 -8.80
C GLU A 28 16.23 -14.57 -7.85
N ILE A 29 14.90 -14.53 -7.77
CA ILE A 29 14.18 -13.60 -6.89
C ILE A 29 14.31 -14.03 -5.43
N CYS A 30 15.08 -13.25 -4.68
CA CYS A 30 15.21 -13.35 -3.22
C CYS A 30 14.42 -12.23 -2.53
N ILE A 31 13.28 -12.58 -1.93
CA ILE A 31 12.48 -11.63 -1.13
C ILE A 31 12.58 -12.00 0.34
N ASN A 32 13.22 -11.11 1.11
CA ASN A 32 13.39 -11.17 2.56
C ASN A 32 12.38 -10.28 3.27
N ARG A 33 12.47 -10.20 4.61
CA ARG A 33 11.63 -9.32 5.44
C ARG A 33 12.48 -8.51 6.40
N THR A 34 12.09 -7.27 6.67
CA THR A 34 12.66 -6.48 7.76
C THR A 34 12.30 -7.09 9.11
N ILE A 35 12.89 -6.57 10.20
CA ILE A 35 12.57 -7.00 11.57
C ILE A 35 11.09 -6.77 11.88
N GLU A 36 10.51 -5.69 11.36
CA GLU A 36 9.10 -5.31 11.48
C GLU A 36 8.19 -6.11 10.52
N GLY A 37 8.78 -6.98 9.69
CA GLY A 37 8.06 -7.91 8.82
C GLY A 37 7.76 -7.38 7.42
N LYS A 38 8.19 -6.16 7.04
CA LYS A 38 7.97 -5.62 5.70
C LYS A 38 8.79 -6.42 4.67
N PRO A 39 8.16 -7.00 3.62
CA PRO A 39 8.90 -7.71 2.59
C PRO A 39 9.71 -6.73 1.73
N TYR A 40 10.91 -7.14 1.32
CA TYR A 40 11.76 -6.37 0.43
C TYR A 40 12.56 -7.29 -0.49
N LEU A 41 12.91 -6.80 -1.68
CA LEU A 41 13.80 -7.49 -2.61
C LEU A 41 15.26 -7.35 -2.13
N GLU A 42 15.95 -8.47 -1.97
CA GLU A 42 17.40 -8.46 -1.71
C GLU A 42 18.13 -8.08 -3.01
N TYR A 43 18.84 -6.95 -2.99
CA TYR A 43 19.53 -6.44 -4.15
C TYR A 43 20.83 -7.21 -4.43
N GLY A 44 20.93 -7.80 -5.62
CA GLY A 44 22.22 -8.16 -6.23
C GLY A 44 22.92 -6.95 -6.87
N SER A 45 24.17 -7.15 -7.32
CA SER A 45 24.96 -6.16 -8.06
C SER A 45 24.36 -5.74 -9.41
N ALA A 46 23.36 -6.45 -9.93
CA ALA A 46 22.83 -6.32 -11.28
C ALA A 46 21.69 -5.30 -11.48
N VAL A 47 21.14 -4.69 -10.43
CA VAL A 47 20.01 -3.74 -10.54
C VAL A 47 20.47 -2.34 -10.13
N LEU A 48 21.02 -1.58 -11.09
CA LEU A 48 21.58 -0.24 -10.86
C LEU A 48 20.59 0.89 -11.14
N ASP A 49 19.60 0.68 -12.01
CA ASP A 49 18.74 1.76 -12.50
C ASP A 49 17.62 2.17 -11.51
N PHE A 50 17.30 1.32 -10.52
CA PHE A 50 16.21 1.56 -9.56
C PHE A 50 16.70 1.35 -8.12
N PRO A 51 17.46 2.30 -7.56
CA PRO A 51 18.10 2.15 -6.25
C PRO A 51 17.10 1.95 -5.11
N ASN A 52 15.85 2.35 -5.32
CA ASN A 52 14.78 2.31 -4.34
C ASN A 52 13.54 1.56 -4.83
N PHE A 53 13.69 0.66 -5.81
CA PHE A 53 12.58 -0.22 -6.13
C PHE A 53 12.08 -0.91 -4.85
N ASN A 54 10.83 -0.65 -4.50
CA ASN A 54 10.16 -1.25 -3.36
C ASN A 54 8.71 -1.51 -3.69
N PHE A 55 8.08 -2.36 -2.89
CA PHE A 55 6.69 -2.72 -3.07
C PHE A 55 6.01 -2.94 -1.72
N ASN A 56 4.68 -2.87 -1.74
CA ASN A 56 3.85 -3.27 -0.62
C ASN A 56 2.63 -4.04 -1.13
N VAL A 57 2.25 -5.08 -0.39
CA VAL A 57 1.16 -5.98 -0.74
C VAL A 57 0.15 -5.98 0.40
N SER A 58 -1.14 -5.98 0.05
CA SER A 58 -2.23 -6.12 1.01
C SER A 58 -3.27 -7.10 0.49
N HIS A 59 -3.98 -7.72 1.41
CA HIS A 59 -5.09 -8.61 1.06
C HIS A 59 -6.16 -8.61 2.15
N GLN A 60 -7.42 -8.47 1.75
CA GLN A 60 -8.57 -8.65 2.62
C GLN A 60 -9.79 -9.01 1.78
N GLY A 61 -10.69 -9.81 2.36
CA GLY A 61 -11.87 -10.30 1.65
C GLY A 61 -11.48 -11.02 0.38
N ASP A 62 -11.96 -10.51 -0.74
CA ASP A 62 -11.79 -11.13 -2.06
C ASP A 62 -10.55 -10.65 -2.81
N TYR A 63 -9.81 -9.66 -2.32
CA TYR A 63 -8.73 -9.06 -3.10
C TYR A 63 -7.35 -9.28 -2.50
N VAL A 64 -6.37 -9.44 -3.39
CA VAL A 64 -4.95 -9.27 -3.14
C VAL A 64 -4.46 -8.18 -4.08
N ALA A 65 -3.79 -7.15 -3.58
CA ALA A 65 -3.19 -6.13 -4.42
C ALA A 65 -1.77 -5.81 -3.99
N ILE A 66 -0.99 -5.32 -4.96
CA ILE A 66 0.40 -4.91 -4.79
C ILE A 66 0.62 -3.56 -5.48
N ALA A 67 1.41 -2.71 -4.85
CA ALA A 67 1.90 -1.46 -5.43
C ALA A 67 3.44 -1.42 -5.36
N SER A 68 4.11 -0.90 -6.40
CA SER A 68 5.56 -0.64 -6.40
C SER A 68 5.90 0.81 -6.64
N GLU A 69 7.06 1.24 -6.15
CA GLU A 69 7.68 2.53 -6.41
C GLU A 69 9.14 2.40 -6.79
N PRO A 70 9.65 3.20 -7.75
CA PRO A 70 11.08 3.25 -8.06
C PRO A 70 11.88 4.19 -7.14
N ILE A 71 11.23 5.22 -6.57
CA ILE A 71 11.89 6.33 -5.85
C ILE A 71 11.31 6.49 -4.45
N CYS A 72 9.99 6.75 -4.36
CA CYS A 72 9.27 6.90 -3.09
C CYS A 72 9.21 5.57 -2.34
N ILE A 73 8.93 5.61 -1.04
CA ILE A 73 8.44 4.42 -0.33
C ILE A 73 6.93 4.30 -0.53
N VAL A 74 6.43 3.07 -0.66
CA VAL A 74 5.00 2.79 -0.81
C VAL A 74 4.45 1.89 0.29
N GLY A 75 3.21 2.16 0.65
CA GLY A 75 2.35 1.32 1.47
C GLY A 75 0.97 1.22 0.84
N LEU A 76 0.36 0.06 1.01
CA LEU A 76 -0.94 -0.28 0.44
C LEU A 76 -1.75 -0.99 1.51
N ASP A 77 -2.97 -0.53 1.72
CA ASP A 77 -3.95 -1.24 2.52
C ASP A 77 -5.19 -1.57 1.69
N ILE A 78 -5.79 -2.74 1.95
CA ILE A 78 -7.07 -3.13 1.37
C ILE A 78 -7.93 -3.54 2.54
N ILE A 79 -9.12 -2.98 2.62
CA ILE A 79 -10.10 -3.34 3.63
C ILE A 79 -11.39 -3.79 2.97
N ASP A 80 -11.94 -4.88 3.47
CA ASP A 80 -13.31 -5.32 3.19
C ASP A 80 -14.18 -4.75 4.31
N TYR A 81 -14.95 -3.73 3.99
CA TYR A 81 -15.78 -3.06 4.98
C TYR A 81 -17.16 -3.71 5.08
N PHE A 82 -17.63 -3.93 6.29
CA PHE A 82 -18.87 -4.65 6.56
C PHE A 82 -19.62 -4.01 7.74
N THR A 83 -20.92 -4.29 7.81
CA THR A 83 -21.72 -3.95 8.99
C THR A 83 -21.54 -5.05 10.04
N PRO A 84 -21.18 -4.72 11.29
CA PRO A 84 -20.99 -5.72 12.34
C PRO A 84 -22.29 -6.50 12.61
N GLU A 85 -22.22 -7.82 12.62
CA GLU A 85 -23.40 -8.69 12.83
C GLU A 85 -23.76 -8.87 14.31
N LYS A 86 -22.75 -8.79 15.19
CA LYS A 86 -22.87 -9.17 16.62
C LYS A 86 -23.13 -8.00 17.56
N GLU A 87 -23.05 -6.77 17.06
CA GLU A 87 -23.30 -5.54 17.82
C GLU A 87 -23.75 -4.39 16.92
N SER A 88 -24.20 -3.28 17.50
CA SER A 88 -24.56 -2.10 16.72
C SER A 88 -23.33 -1.46 16.10
N ALA A 89 -23.50 -0.88 14.90
CA ALA A 89 -22.44 -0.14 14.21
C ALA A 89 -21.78 0.92 15.11
N ARG A 90 -22.58 1.67 15.88
CA ARG A 90 -22.06 2.68 16.81
C ARG A 90 -21.17 2.11 17.90
N LYS A 91 -21.55 0.95 18.48
CA LYS A 91 -20.75 0.30 19.52
C LYS A 91 -19.45 -0.24 18.95
N PHE A 92 -19.51 -0.85 17.77
CA PHE A 92 -18.33 -1.28 17.03
C PHE A 92 -17.41 -0.09 16.75
N ILE A 93 -17.92 0.99 16.14
CA ILE A 93 -17.17 2.22 15.86
C ILE A 93 -16.50 2.71 17.14
N GLN A 94 -17.25 2.86 18.23
CA GLN A 94 -16.74 3.37 19.51
C GLN A 94 -15.51 2.60 20.04
N SER A 95 -15.40 1.30 19.74
CA SER A 95 -14.24 0.50 20.14
C SER A 95 -12.92 0.93 19.47
N PHE A 96 -12.99 1.66 18.36
CA PHE A 96 -11.83 2.18 17.64
C PHE A 96 -11.41 3.59 18.05
N SER A 97 -12.15 4.27 18.93
CA SER A 97 -11.83 5.65 19.32
C SER A 97 -10.37 5.88 19.75
N PRO A 98 -9.65 4.92 20.39
CA PRO A 98 -8.24 5.12 20.75
C PRO A 98 -7.25 5.20 19.57
N TYR A 99 -7.68 4.92 18.34
CA TYR A 99 -6.80 4.89 17.15
C TYR A 99 -6.92 6.13 16.26
N PHE A 100 -7.87 7.02 16.57
CA PHE A 100 -8.17 8.20 15.78
C PHE A 100 -7.87 9.48 16.55
N SER A 101 -7.46 10.52 15.83
CA SER A 101 -7.34 11.85 16.43
C SER A 101 -8.73 12.41 16.78
N GLY A 102 -8.79 13.45 17.62
CA GLY A 102 -10.05 14.11 17.94
C GLY A 102 -10.77 14.68 16.71
N LEU A 103 -10.02 15.14 15.71
CA LEU A 103 -10.55 15.67 14.45
C LEU A 103 -11.18 14.54 13.62
N GLU A 104 -10.40 13.49 13.33
CA GLU A 104 -10.89 12.33 12.55
C GLU A 104 -12.09 11.68 13.23
N TRP A 105 -12.04 11.55 14.56
CA TRP A 105 -13.12 10.96 15.34
C TRP A 105 -14.42 11.78 15.24
N ASN A 106 -14.29 13.12 15.26
CA ASN A 106 -15.43 14.00 15.07
C ASN A 106 -16.02 13.88 13.65
N GLU A 107 -15.19 13.78 12.61
CA GLU A 107 -15.65 13.56 11.23
C GLU A 107 -16.39 12.21 11.10
N ILE A 108 -15.81 11.13 11.65
CA ILE A 108 -16.43 9.80 11.66
C ILE A 108 -17.80 9.83 12.33
N LEU A 109 -17.91 10.45 13.51
CA LEU A 109 -19.18 10.46 14.26
C LEU A 109 -20.26 11.34 13.63
N ASN A 110 -19.87 12.36 12.86
CA ASN A 110 -20.78 13.29 12.20
C ASN A 110 -21.06 12.96 10.74
N ALA A 111 -20.56 11.84 10.23
CA ALA A 111 -20.76 11.37 8.84
C ALA A 111 -22.23 11.10 8.46
N GLY A 112 -23.13 11.03 9.45
CA GLY A 112 -24.57 10.89 9.25
C GLY A 112 -25.10 9.55 9.74
N SER A 113 -25.56 8.70 8.80
CA SER A 113 -26.08 7.37 9.11
C SER A 113 -25.00 6.41 9.62
N ASP A 114 -25.40 5.35 10.31
CA ASP A 114 -24.49 4.33 10.84
C ASP A 114 -23.59 3.71 9.75
N ASN A 115 -24.10 3.54 8.52
CA ASN A 115 -23.31 3.06 7.38
C ASN A 115 -22.29 4.09 6.88
N GLN A 116 -22.64 5.38 6.90
CA GLN A 116 -21.70 6.45 6.56
C GLN A 116 -20.59 6.58 7.61
N MET A 117 -20.93 6.47 8.89
CA MET A 117 -19.93 6.47 9.97
C MET A 117 -18.96 5.29 9.84
N LEU A 118 -19.47 4.08 9.53
CA LEU A 118 -18.61 2.91 9.26
C LEU A 118 -17.70 3.15 8.06
N LEU A 119 -18.24 3.66 6.96
CA LEU A 119 -17.45 3.94 5.76
C LEU A 119 -16.32 4.93 6.04
N GLU A 120 -16.59 6.03 6.74
CA GLU A 120 -15.56 7.01 7.12
C GLU A 120 -14.51 6.39 8.05
N LEU A 121 -14.91 5.59 9.03
CA LEU A 121 -14.00 4.85 9.90
C LEU A 121 -13.03 3.97 9.08
N TYR A 122 -13.55 3.22 8.10
CA TYR A 122 -12.72 2.35 7.26
C TYR A 122 -11.81 3.13 6.30
N ARG A 123 -12.25 4.29 5.79
CA ARG A 123 -11.39 5.18 4.98
C ARG A 123 -10.20 5.68 5.79
N TYR A 124 -10.42 6.25 6.97
CA TYR A 124 -9.33 6.69 7.84
C TYR A 124 -8.43 5.53 8.29
N TRP A 125 -9.02 4.39 8.67
CA TRP A 125 -8.26 3.19 9.05
C TRP A 125 -7.31 2.75 7.95
N SER A 126 -7.83 2.61 6.72
CA SER A 126 -7.02 2.16 5.59
C SER A 126 -5.88 3.13 5.25
N LEU A 127 -6.10 4.45 5.38
CA LEU A 127 -5.04 5.44 5.20
C LEU A 127 -3.92 5.32 6.24
N LYS A 128 -4.27 5.14 7.52
CA LYS A 128 -3.29 4.94 8.60
C LYS A 128 -2.48 3.66 8.39
N GLU A 129 -3.14 2.57 8.04
CA GLU A 129 -2.48 1.30 7.73
C GLU A 129 -1.56 1.42 6.51
N ALA A 130 -2.01 2.08 5.43
CA ALA A 130 -1.18 2.33 4.26
C ALA A 130 0.06 3.17 4.61
N PHE A 131 -0.09 4.20 5.45
CA PHE A 131 1.03 5.03 5.91
C PHE A 131 2.06 4.22 6.72
N ILE A 132 1.62 3.42 7.69
CA ILE A 132 2.49 2.58 8.53
C ILE A 132 3.18 1.50 7.72
N LYS A 133 2.45 0.89 6.78
CA LYS A 133 3.02 -0.06 5.83
C LYS A 133 4.05 0.61 4.94
N ALA A 134 3.87 1.88 4.57
CA ALA A 134 4.85 2.63 3.80
C ALA A 134 6.14 2.87 4.59
N THR A 135 6.05 3.41 5.81
CA THR A 135 7.20 3.69 6.68
C THR A 135 7.88 2.42 7.19
N GLY A 136 7.16 1.31 7.28
CA GLY A 136 7.67 0.03 7.76
C GLY A 136 7.77 -0.05 9.28
N GLU A 137 6.87 0.64 9.99
CA GLU A 137 6.83 0.67 11.47
C GLU A 137 6.26 -0.59 12.11
N GLY A 138 5.39 -1.31 11.39
CA GLY A 138 4.79 -2.56 11.88
C GLY A 138 3.78 -2.37 13.02
N VAL A 139 3.46 -3.47 13.72
CA VAL A 139 2.46 -3.50 14.79
C VAL A 139 3.05 -2.90 16.06
N GLY A 140 2.56 -1.73 16.48
CA GLY A 140 3.06 -1.02 17.67
C GLY A 140 3.12 0.50 17.52
N CYS A 141 2.92 1.02 16.31
CA CYS A 141 2.78 2.46 16.08
C CYS A 141 1.52 3.01 16.78
N ARG A 142 1.65 4.21 17.36
CA ARG A 142 0.53 4.95 17.94
C ARG A 142 -0.27 5.64 16.84
N LEU A 143 -1.38 5.01 16.44
CA LEU A 143 -2.26 5.47 15.38
C LEU A 143 -2.91 6.83 15.68
N ASP A 144 -3.13 7.15 16.95
CA ASP A 144 -3.76 8.40 17.39
C ASP A 144 -2.90 9.64 17.12
N ASN A 145 -1.58 9.47 16.93
CA ASN A 145 -0.67 10.56 16.59
C ASN A 145 -0.59 10.86 15.08
N ILE A 146 -1.19 10.02 14.25
CA ILE A 146 -1.24 10.15 12.79
C ILE A 146 -2.62 10.70 12.45
N GLU A 147 -2.75 11.96 12.05
CA GLU A 147 -4.02 12.58 11.73
C GLU A 147 -4.13 12.85 10.23
N PHE A 148 -5.18 12.37 9.59
CA PHE A 148 -5.52 12.68 8.21
C PHE A 148 -6.53 13.82 8.11
N GLN A 149 -6.29 14.70 7.16
CA GLN A 149 -7.19 15.79 6.78
C GLN A 149 -7.43 15.69 5.27
N HIS A 150 -8.65 15.98 4.82
CA HIS A 150 -8.95 15.89 3.39
C HIS A 150 -10.02 16.89 2.94
N THR A 151 -10.00 17.19 1.64
CA THR A 151 -11.16 17.76 0.94
C THR A 151 -11.73 16.67 0.04
N CYS A 152 -12.93 16.20 0.33
CA CYS A 152 -13.66 15.18 -0.45
C CYS A 152 -12.85 13.92 -0.77
N TRP A 153 -11.93 13.50 0.10
CA TRP A 153 -11.04 12.35 -0.13
C TRP A 153 -10.12 12.45 -1.37
N GLU A 154 -10.00 13.63 -1.99
CA GLU A 154 -9.09 13.88 -3.13
C GLU A 154 -7.79 14.55 -2.67
N ASN A 155 -7.89 15.57 -1.82
CA ASN A 155 -6.76 16.34 -1.32
C ASN A 155 -6.38 15.89 0.10
N ILE A 156 -5.82 14.69 0.22
CA ILE A 156 -5.50 14.06 1.50
C ILE A 156 -4.12 14.51 1.99
N LEU A 157 -4.05 15.00 3.22
CA LEU A 157 -2.85 15.40 3.94
C LEU A 157 -2.72 14.57 5.22
N VAL A 158 -1.48 14.36 5.66
CA VAL A 158 -1.19 13.72 6.94
C VAL A 158 -0.44 14.67 7.86
N ARG A 159 -0.81 14.64 9.14
CA ARG A 159 -0.07 15.23 10.24
C ARG A 159 0.43 14.13 11.15
N VAL A 160 1.69 14.21 11.56
CA VAL A 160 2.24 13.29 12.56
C VAL A 160 2.77 14.11 13.71
N ASN A 161 2.30 13.84 14.93
CA ASN A 161 2.60 14.64 16.13
C ASN A 161 2.29 16.15 15.92
N GLY A 162 1.23 16.47 15.19
CA GLY A 162 0.79 17.83 14.88
C GLY A 162 1.46 18.50 13.67
N GLU A 163 2.55 17.94 13.14
CA GLU A 163 3.29 18.51 12.01
C GLU A 163 2.81 17.96 10.67
N ILE A 164 2.56 18.84 9.69
CA ILE A 164 2.15 18.43 8.33
C ILE A 164 3.35 17.82 7.59
N LEU A 165 3.16 16.61 7.08
CA LEU A 165 4.16 15.98 6.21
C LEU A 165 3.84 16.27 4.73
N LYS A 166 4.47 17.31 4.18
CA LYS A 166 4.21 17.82 2.81
C LYS A 166 4.64 16.87 1.69
N ASP A 167 5.60 16.00 2.00
CA ASP A 167 6.22 15.06 1.04
C ASP A 167 5.50 13.71 0.97
N TRP A 168 4.22 13.69 1.31
CA TRP A 168 3.37 12.50 1.21
C TRP A 168 2.23 12.71 0.22
N ARG A 169 1.86 11.63 -0.47
CA ARG A 169 0.68 11.55 -1.33
C ARG A 169 -0.13 10.33 -0.96
N PHE A 170 -1.43 10.50 -0.97
CA PHE A 170 -2.37 9.44 -0.64
C PHE A 170 -3.43 9.32 -1.73
N CYS A 171 -3.89 8.10 -1.96
CA CYS A 171 -5.01 7.82 -2.84
C CYS A 171 -5.94 6.81 -2.17
N LEU A 172 -7.24 7.02 -2.31
CA LEU A 172 -8.27 6.08 -1.92
C LEU A 172 -9.01 5.60 -3.17
N PHE A 173 -9.28 4.30 -3.22
CA PHE A 173 -10.00 3.65 -4.30
C PHE A 173 -11.14 2.83 -3.72
N GLU A 174 -12.34 3.00 -4.27
CA GLU A 174 -13.44 2.06 -4.06
C GLU A 174 -13.33 0.93 -5.07
N LEU A 175 -13.30 -0.30 -4.58
CA LEU A 175 -13.08 -1.50 -5.37
C LEU A 175 -14.30 -2.41 -5.24
N GLY A 176 -14.90 -2.76 -6.38
CA GLY A 176 -16.08 -3.61 -6.38
C GLY A 176 -17.23 -3.02 -5.55
N LYS A 177 -17.81 -3.81 -4.64
CA LYS A 177 -18.94 -3.38 -3.81
C LYS A 177 -18.53 -2.87 -2.43
N ASN A 178 -17.69 -3.63 -1.72
CA ASN A 178 -17.42 -3.43 -0.30
C ASN A 178 -15.92 -3.37 0.03
N HIS A 179 -15.07 -3.07 -0.95
CA HIS A 179 -13.63 -2.99 -0.73
C HIS A 179 -13.13 -1.56 -0.91
N LEU A 180 -12.23 -1.14 -0.03
CA LEU A 180 -11.45 0.08 -0.18
C LEU A 180 -9.98 -0.30 -0.32
N ALA A 181 -9.25 0.47 -1.11
CA ALA A 181 -7.80 0.43 -1.11
C ALA A 181 -7.22 1.83 -0.85
N ALA A 182 -6.28 1.91 0.08
CA ALA A 182 -5.52 3.11 0.36
C ALA A 182 -4.06 2.92 -0.07
N ILE A 183 -3.50 3.91 -0.75
CA ILE A 183 -2.08 3.96 -1.08
C ILE A 183 -1.46 5.17 -0.40
N ALA A 184 -0.30 4.96 0.20
CA ALA A 184 0.55 6.00 0.75
C ALA A 184 1.90 5.98 0.04
N ARG A 185 2.33 7.13 -0.46
CA ARG A 185 3.63 7.35 -1.11
C ARG A 185 4.37 8.45 -0.36
N GLY A 186 5.62 8.21 0.02
CA GLY A 186 6.39 9.17 0.82
C GLY A 186 7.88 9.14 0.54
N HIS A 187 8.61 10.08 1.15
CA HIS A 187 10.05 10.17 0.98
C HIS A 187 10.75 9.02 1.73
N PRO A 188 11.78 8.37 1.14
CA PRO A 188 12.54 7.28 1.79
C PRO A 188 13.14 7.61 3.17
N VAL A 189 13.38 8.89 3.45
CA VAL A 189 13.81 9.36 4.79
C VAL A 189 12.79 9.09 5.90
N ALA A 190 11.52 8.89 5.56
CA ALA A 190 10.47 8.57 6.53
C ALA A 190 10.44 7.08 6.91
N ALA A 191 11.19 6.22 6.22
CA ALA A 191 11.27 4.80 6.55
C ALA A 191 11.96 4.55 7.91
N THR A 192 11.57 3.45 8.58
CA THR A 192 12.25 2.97 9.78
C THR A 192 13.72 2.63 9.52
N THR A 193 14.53 2.60 10.58
CA THR A 193 15.96 2.32 10.48
C THR A 193 16.26 0.99 9.77
N ASN A 194 15.50 -0.07 10.06
CA ASN A 194 15.72 -1.36 9.42
C ASN A 194 15.23 -1.38 7.97
N TYR A 195 14.14 -0.68 7.67
CA TYR A 195 13.68 -0.57 6.29
C TYR A 195 14.66 0.26 5.42
N LYS A 196 15.22 1.35 5.95
CA LYS A 196 16.24 2.17 5.27
C LYS A 196 17.48 1.37 4.84
N LYS A 197 17.90 0.36 5.62
CA LYS A 197 19.04 -0.51 5.27
C LYS A 197 18.79 -1.33 4.00
N THR A 198 17.54 -1.50 3.60
CA THR A 198 17.15 -2.22 2.38
C THR A 198 17.12 -1.32 1.13
N LEU A 199 17.20 0.00 1.31
CA LEU A 199 17.16 0.99 0.24
C LEU A 199 18.58 1.41 -0.12
N LYS A 200 18.93 1.46 -1.41
CA LYS A 200 20.29 1.87 -1.82
C LYS A 200 20.52 3.37 -1.67
N ARG A 201 19.46 4.18 -1.75
CA ARG A 201 19.54 5.65 -1.65
C ARG A 201 18.40 6.22 -0.81
N THR A 202 18.71 6.88 0.30
CA THR A 202 17.66 7.48 1.16
C THR A 202 17.50 8.98 0.97
N MET A 203 18.46 9.64 0.31
CA MET A 203 18.47 11.09 0.07
C MET A 203 18.41 11.38 -1.43
N PHE A 204 17.47 12.23 -1.83
CA PHE A 204 17.26 12.66 -3.21
C PHE A 204 17.40 14.18 -3.31
N ASP A 205 17.80 14.67 -4.48
CA ASP A 205 17.64 16.09 -4.79
C ASP A 205 16.14 16.44 -4.84
N GLU A 206 15.77 17.66 -4.44
CA GLU A 206 14.36 18.06 -4.40
C GLU A 206 13.65 17.91 -5.75
N ASN A 207 14.34 18.21 -6.87
CA ASN A 207 13.74 18.09 -8.19
C ASN A 207 13.54 16.63 -8.60
N GLU A 208 14.52 15.78 -8.34
CA GLU A 208 14.46 14.34 -8.62
C GLU A 208 13.32 13.69 -7.81
N TYR A 209 13.22 14.03 -6.52
CA TYR A 209 12.16 13.52 -5.67
C TYR A 209 10.78 14.00 -6.13
N ARG A 210 10.63 15.29 -6.44
CA ARG A 210 9.36 15.85 -6.94
C ARG A 210 8.90 15.15 -8.21
N GLN A 211 9.80 14.85 -9.14
CA GLN A 211 9.46 14.08 -10.34
C GLN A 211 8.94 12.68 -9.99
N GLY A 212 9.58 11.98 -9.04
CA GLY A 212 9.12 10.68 -8.53
C GLY A 212 7.74 10.75 -7.86
N LEU A 213 7.55 11.74 -6.98
CA LEU A 213 6.30 11.94 -6.24
C LEU A 213 5.12 12.31 -7.15
N HIS A 214 5.41 13.02 -8.25
CA HIS A 214 4.42 13.43 -9.25
C HIS A 214 4.36 12.49 -10.46
N LEU A 215 5.00 11.31 -10.40
CA LEU A 215 4.71 10.24 -11.36
C LEU A 215 3.18 10.06 -11.40
N PRO A 216 2.57 10.02 -12.60
CA PRO A 216 1.13 9.98 -12.73
C PRO A 216 0.62 8.83 -11.88
N ASN A 217 -0.33 9.12 -10.99
CA ASN A 217 -1.06 8.08 -10.29
C ASN A 217 -1.60 7.16 -11.40
N ALA A 218 -1.16 5.89 -11.41
CA ALA A 218 -1.80 4.86 -12.20
C ALA A 218 -3.31 5.06 -12.04
N ALA A 219 -4.03 5.14 -13.17
CA ALA A 219 -5.45 5.49 -13.22
C ALA A 219 -6.36 4.52 -12.42
N GLY A 220 -5.78 3.52 -11.77
CA GLY A 220 -6.38 2.54 -10.89
C GLY A 220 -5.47 1.31 -10.78
N PHE A 221 -5.99 0.28 -10.14
CA PHE A 221 -5.36 -1.04 -10.17
C PHE A 221 -5.58 -1.73 -11.52
N VAL A 222 -4.54 -2.35 -12.05
CA VAL A 222 -4.66 -3.28 -13.19
C VAL A 222 -5.05 -4.64 -12.64
N LEU A 223 -6.25 -5.10 -12.98
CA LEU A 223 -6.71 -6.46 -12.67
C LEU A 223 -5.83 -7.49 -13.40
N ARG A 224 -5.46 -8.54 -12.68
CA ARG A 224 -4.65 -9.66 -13.16
C ARG A 224 -5.41 -10.96 -13.00
N GLU A 225 -5.18 -11.89 -13.90
CA GLU A 225 -5.57 -13.29 -13.73
C GLU A 225 -4.44 -14.13 -13.11
N VAL A 226 -4.77 -15.30 -12.53
CA VAL A 226 -3.74 -16.14 -11.89
C VAL A 226 -2.66 -16.56 -12.89
N ASP A 227 -3.07 -16.91 -14.12
CA ASP A 227 -2.16 -17.35 -15.18
C ASP A 227 -1.19 -16.24 -15.61
N GLU A 228 -1.57 -14.98 -15.49
CA GLU A 228 -0.70 -13.82 -15.78
C GLU A 228 0.39 -13.59 -14.71
N LEU A 229 0.29 -14.27 -13.56
CA LEU A 229 1.30 -14.23 -12.50
C LEU A 229 2.42 -15.24 -12.72
N PHE A 230 2.37 -16.06 -13.78
CA PHE A 230 3.43 -16.98 -14.15
C PHE A 230 4.20 -16.46 -15.37
N PRO A 231 5.51 -16.71 -15.44
CA PRO A 231 6.30 -16.31 -16.61
C PRO A 231 5.86 -17.13 -17.82
N ASN A 232 5.36 -16.45 -18.86
CA ASN A 232 5.05 -17.11 -20.14
C ASN A 232 6.34 -17.63 -20.77
N ARG A 233 6.34 -18.89 -21.24
CA ARG A 233 7.50 -19.54 -21.87
C ARG A 233 7.98 -18.85 -23.18
N SER A 234 7.25 -17.84 -23.68
CA SER A 234 7.44 -17.22 -25.00
C SER A 234 7.70 -15.71 -24.98
N SER A 235 7.69 -15.03 -23.84
CA SER A 235 7.91 -13.58 -23.79
C SER A 235 9.41 -13.25 -23.62
N SER A 236 9.98 -12.55 -24.61
CA SER A 236 11.38 -12.10 -24.55
C SER A 236 11.57 -11.02 -23.47
N PRO A 237 12.72 -11.00 -22.74
CA PRO A 237 12.98 -10.00 -21.69
C PRO A 237 12.89 -8.55 -22.17
N SER A 238 13.06 -8.30 -23.47
CA SER A 238 13.11 -6.99 -24.10
C SER A 238 11.79 -6.21 -24.11
N GLN A 239 10.62 -6.85 -23.94
CA GLN A 239 9.33 -6.15 -23.88
C GLN A 239 9.02 -5.51 -22.52
N PHE A 240 9.74 -5.89 -21.46
CA PHE A 240 9.43 -5.47 -20.09
C PHE A 240 10.12 -4.17 -19.66
N LEU A 241 11.22 -3.79 -20.33
CA LEU A 241 12.06 -2.63 -19.99
C LEU A 241 11.41 -1.26 -20.31
N SER A 242 10.31 -1.23 -21.07
CA SER A 242 9.61 0.02 -21.44
C SER A 242 8.38 0.33 -20.57
N SER A 243 8.10 -0.47 -19.53
CA SER A 243 6.91 -0.31 -18.69
C SER A 243 7.15 0.66 -17.52
N PRO A 244 6.14 1.46 -17.11
CA PRO A 244 6.27 2.31 -15.93
C PRO A 244 6.58 1.48 -14.67
N LEU A 245 7.46 2.02 -13.83
CA LEU A 245 7.97 1.35 -12.62
C LEU A 245 6.99 1.48 -11.45
N TYR A 246 6.22 2.56 -11.44
CA TYR A 246 5.04 2.68 -10.61
C TYR A 246 3.96 1.76 -11.20
N LYS A 247 3.63 0.69 -10.47
CA LYS A 247 2.59 -0.27 -10.88
C LYS A 247 1.67 -0.57 -9.72
N MET A 248 0.40 -0.71 -10.05
CA MET A 248 -0.65 -1.17 -9.16
C MET A 248 -1.32 -2.37 -9.80
N HIS A 249 -1.21 -3.54 -9.18
CA HIS A 249 -1.85 -4.75 -9.66
C HIS A 249 -2.76 -5.33 -8.59
N MET A 250 -3.85 -5.95 -9.03
CA MET A 250 -4.81 -6.58 -8.13
C MET A 250 -5.34 -7.87 -8.72
N LYS A 251 -5.58 -8.88 -7.88
CA LYS A 251 -6.26 -10.13 -8.21
C LYS A 251 -7.46 -10.33 -7.29
N ASN A 252 -8.58 -10.72 -7.88
CA ASN A 252 -9.68 -11.31 -7.14
C ASN A 252 -9.35 -12.78 -6.80
N ALA A 253 -9.22 -13.08 -5.51
CA ALA A 253 -8.89 -14.38 -4.93
C ALA A 253 -10.12 -15.25 -4.58
N SER A 254 -11.35 -14.76 -4.77
CA SER A 254 -12.58 -15.56 -4.66
C SER A 254 -12.96 -16.26 -5.98
N GLY A 255 -12.36 -15.86 -7.10
CA GLY A 255 -12.41 -16.58 -8.38
C GLY A 255 -11.47 -17.80 -8.40
N GLY A 256 -11.96 -18.90 -8.99
CA GLY A 256 -11.22 -20.17 -9.16
C GLY A 256 -10.02 -20.07 -10.10
#